data_AF-A0A0Q4LNE0-F1
#
_entry.id   AF-A0A0Q4LNE0-F1
#
_cell.length_a   1.000
_cell.length_b   1.000
_cell.length_c   1.000
_cell.angle_alpha   90.00
_cell.angle_beta   90.00
_cell.angle_gamma   90.00
#
_symmetry.space_group_name_H-M   'P 1'
#
loop_
_entity.id
_entity.type
_entity.pdbx_description
1 polymer ?
#
loop_
_entity_poly.entity_id
_entity_poly.type
_entity_poly.pdbx_seq_one_letter_code
_entity_poly.pdbx_strand_id
1 'polypeptide(L)'
;MHNIRPIDSQQPPQTGKPVVYRKTFLITILIFLALISGLWIWKAVENRSMQSENDRANRLLRRKISMQVDANLKAQLILLAKPLAWAIGDKMISGNRQDISVYMNQMVKEKNFEEISIVDQRNMILLSTDKKEAGKPYSTFYDSTFLRSDSTRIYSQRGRSLVLTTPILGLNKRLGTLSISYHMPANPLN
;
A
#
# COMPACT_ATOMS: atom_id res chain seq x y z
N MET A 1 24.18 18.13 -88.96
CA MET A 1 22.73 17.82 -88.80
C MET A 1 22.48 17.60 -87.31
N HIS A 2 22.25 18.70 -86.55
CA HIS A 2 20.95 19.07 -85.95
C HIS A 2 20.28 17.96 -85.12
N ASN A 3 20.30 18.06 -83.79
CA ASN A 3 19.09 18.36 -83.00
C ASN A 3 19.44 18.57 -81.52
N ILE A 4 19.23 19.78 -80.98
CA ILE A 4 19.13 20.02 -79.54
C ILE A 4 17.63 20.07 -79.24
N ARG A 5 17.16 19.26 -78.30
CA ARG A 5 15.80 19.36 -77.73
C ARG A 5 15.88 19.76 -76.25
N PRO A 6 14.93 20.57 -75.77
CA PRO A 6 15.04 21.31 -74.51
C PRO A 6 14.65 20.49 -73.28
N ILE A 7 15.12 20.98 -72.13
CA ILE A 7 14.78 20.55 -70.77
C ILE A 7 13.30 20.81 -70.50
N ASP A 8 12.58 19.80 -70.00
CA ASP A 8 11.27 19.99 -69.41
C ASP A 8 11.19 19.38 -68.00
N SER A 9 10.34 20.04 -67.24
CA SER A 9 10.23 20.19 -65.81
C SER A 9 9.63 18.95 -65.13
N GLN A 10 10.30 18.35 -64.15
CA GLN A 10 9.62 17.41 -63.26
C GLN A 10 9.16 18.11 -61.98
N GLN A 11 7.86 18.43 -61.95
CA GLN A 11 7.07 18.70 -60.75
C GLN A 11 6.96 17.43 -59.87
N PRO A 12 6.77 17.59 -58.54
CA PRO A 12 6.86 16.49 -57.57
C PRO A 12 5.61 15.59 -57.62
N PRO A 13 5.74 14.27 -57.41
CA PRO A 13 4.58 13.40 -57.32
C PRO A 13 3.83 13.63 -56.00
N GLN A 14 2.52 13.82 -56.15
CA GLN A 14 1.56 14.13 -55.11
C GLN A 14 1.32 12.94 -54.16
N THR A 15 1.02 13.30 -52.91
CA THR A 15 0.71 12.42 -51.78
C THR A 15 -0.61 11.65 -51.96
N GLY A 16 -0.51 10.33 -52.14
CA GLY A 16 -1.64 9.42 -52.02
C GLY A 16 -1.94 9.10 -50.55
N LYS A 17 -3.06 9.59 -50.02
CA LYS A 17 -3.57 9.17 -48.70
C LYS A 17 -4.05 7.72 -48.78
N PRO A 18 -3.56 6.79 -47.94
CA PRO A 18 -4.08 5.42 -47.95
C PRO A 18 -5.50 5.41 -47.39
N VAL A 19 -6.47 5.03 -48.23
CA VAL A 19 -7.86 4.84 -47.83
C VAL A 19 -7.98 3.50 -47.12
N VAL A 20 -7.87 3.52 -45.79
CA VAL A 20 -8.11 2.33 -44.96
C VAL A 20 -9.62 2.05 -44.96
N TYR A 21 -10.02 0.93 -45.56
CA TYR A 21 -11.40 0.48 -45.59
C TYR A 21 -11.91 0.25 -44.16
N ARG A 22 -12.93 1.00 -43.74
CA ARG A 22 -13.51 0.95 -42.36
C ARG A 22 -13.76 -0.46 -41.83
N LYS A 23 -14.07 -1.43 -42.70
CA LYS A 23 -14.30 -2.83 -42.32
C LYS A 23 -13.03 -3.56 -41.88
N THR A 24 -11.88 -3.33 -42.51
CA THR A 24 -10.61 -3.93 -42.07
C THR A 24 -10.12 -3.29 -40.77
N PHE A 25 -10.34 -1.99 -40.59
CA PHE A 25 -10.05 -1.31 -39.33
C PHE A 25 -10.87 -1.85 -38.14
N LEU A 26 -12.17 -2.14 -38.36
CA LEU A 26 -13.03 -2.74 -37.34
C LEU A 26 -12.60 -4.15 -36.95
N ILE A 27 -12.18 -4.98 -37.92
CA ILE A 27 -11.71 -6.35 -37.66
C ILE A 27 -10.41 -6.31 -36.83
N THR A 28 -9.48 -5.42 -37.15
CA THR A 28 -8.23 -5.27 -36.38
C THR A 28 -8.50 -4.82 -34.95
N ILE A 29 -9.44 -3.89 -34.73
CA ILE A 29 -9.86 -3.47 -33.37
C ILE A 29 -10.44 -4.65 -32.60
N LEU A 30 -11.27 -5.48 -33.24
CA LEU A 30 -11.93 -6.62 -32.60
C LEU A 30 -10.90 -7.68 -32.15
N ILE A 31 -9.91 -7.95 -33.00
CA ILE A 31 -8.78 -8.85 -32.68
C ILE A 31 -7.96 -8.29 -31.52
N PHE A 32 -7.69 -6.98 -31.52
CA PHE A 32 -6.94 -6.33 -30.44
C PHE A 32 -7.69 -6.39 -29.10
N LEU A 33 -9.02 -6.18 -29.13
CA LEU A 33 -9.88 -6.30 -27.95
C LEU A 33 -9.89 -7.73 -27.40
N ALA A 34 -9.95 -8.73 -28.28
CA ALA A 34 -9.91 -10.15 -27.91
C ALA A 34 -8.58 -10.50 -27.22
N LEU A 35 -7.45 -10.03 -27.75
CA LEU A 35 -6.13 -10.23 -27.15
C LEU A 35 -6.02 -9.58 -25.77
N ILE A 36 -6.51 -8.34 -25.61
CA ILE A 36 -6.53 -7.67 -24.29
C ILE A 36 -7.41 -8.44 -23.30
N SER A 37 -8.58 -8.90 -23.73
CA SER A 37 -9.49 -9.66 -22.85
C SER A 37 -8.88 -10.99 -22.39
N GLY A 38 -8.18 -11.71 -23.27
CA GLY A 38 -7.47 -12.94 -22.93
C GLY A 38 -6.37 -12.73 -21.88
N LEU A 39 -5.59 -11.64 -22.01
CA LEU A 39 -4.57 -11.26 -21.03
C LEU A 39 -5.16 -10.94 -19.65
N TRP A 40 -6.32 -10.29 -19.60
CA TRP A 40 -7.03 -10.00 -18.35
C TRP A 40 -7.54 -11.26 -17.66
N ILE A 41 -8.09 -12.21 -18.42
CA ILE A 41 -8.60 -13.48 -17.88
C ILE A 41 -7.46 -14.34 -17.31
N TRP A 42 -6.33 -14.44 -18.02
CA TRP A 42 -5.17 -15.19 -17.54
C TRP A 42 -4.60 -14.58 -16.24
N LYS A 43 -4.40 -13.25 -16.20
CA LYS A 43 -3.94 -12.54 -15.00
C LYS A 43 -4.90 -12.71 -13.81
N ALA A 44 -6.21 -12.79 -14.07
CA ALA A 44 -7.20 -13.01 -13.02
C ALA A 44 -7.17 -14.44 -12.42
N VAL A 45 -6.81 -15.44 -13.22
CA VAL A 45 -6.69 -16.85 -12.77
C VAL A 45 -5.39 -17.08 -12.00
N GLU A 46 -4.27 -16.51 -12.46
CA GLU A 46 -2.97 -16.60 -11.77
C GLU A 46 -2.99 -15.92 -10.40
N ASN A 47 -3.73 -14.80 -10.28
CA ASN A 47 -3.89 -14.11 -9.01
C ASN A 47 -4.64 -14.97 -7.96
N ARG A 48 -5.45 -15.96 -8.37
CA ARG A 48 -6.21 -16.83 -7.45
C ARG A 48 -5.43 -18.07 -7.01
N SER A 49 -4.61 -18.66 -7.88
CA SER A 49 -3.80 -19.83 -7.52
C SER A 49 -2.66 -19.47 -6.57
N MET A 50 -1.99 -18.34 -6.80
CA MET A 50 -0.88 -17.85 -5.95
C MET A 50 -1.32 -17.33 -4.56
N GLN A 51 -2.60 -16.96 -4.40
CA GLN A 51 -3.16 -16.57 -3.11
C GLN A 51 -3.36 -17.79 -2.20
N SER A 52 -3.74 -18.95 -2.74
CA SER A 52 -4.13 -20.11 -1.93
C SER A 52 -2.98 -20.73 -1.12
N GLU A 53 -1.77 -20.79 -1.69
CA GLU A 53 -0.57 -21.30 -1.02
C GLU A 53 -0.01 -20.28 -0.03
N ASN A 54 0.06 -19.00 -0.43
CA ASN A 54 0.44 -17.89 0.45
C ASN A 54 -0.49 -17.78 1.65
N ASP A 55 -1.79 -17.98 1.47
CA ASP A 55 -2.75 -17.91 2.55
C ASP A 55 -2.62 -19.10 3.51
N ARG A 56 -2.31 -20.30 3.01
CA ARG A 56 -2.03 -21.47 3.88
C ARG A 56 -0.75 -21.25 4.68
N ALA A 57 0.34 -20.85 4.03
CA ALA A 57 1.60 -20.53 4.67
C ALA A 57 1.44 -19.39 5.70
N ASN A 58 0.74 -18.32 5.33
CA ASN A 58 0.44 -17.21 6.23
C ASN A 58 -0.45 -17.64 7.39
N ARG A 59 -1.45 -18.51 7.19
CA ARG A 59 -2.29 -19.02 8.29
C ARG A 59 -1.49 -19.84 9.28
N LEU A 60 -0.61 -20.73 8.81
CA LEU A 60 0.27 -21.52 9.67
C LEU A 60 1.26 -20.62 10.43
N LEU A 61 1.83 -19.63 9.74
CA LEU A 61 2.75 -18.68 10.35
C LEU A 61 2.06 -17.78 11.38
N ARG A 62 0.85 -17.28 11.08
CA ARG A 62 0.01 -16.52 12.03
C ARG A 62 -0.32 -17.34 13.27
N ARG A 63 -0.66 -18.63 13.12
CA ARG A 63 -0.85 -19.54 14.25
C ARG A 63 0.43 -19.67 15.06
N LYS A 64 1.57 -19.90 14.42
CA LYS A 64 2.88 -20.01 15.09
C LYS A 64 3.25 -18.72 15.85
N ILE A 65 3.01 -17.56 15.26
CA ILE A 65 3.22 -16.25 15.90
C ILE A 65 2.26 -16.09 17.07
N SER A 66 0.97 -16.41 16.92
CA SER A 66 0.02 -16.31 18.02
C SER A 66 0.40 -17.18 19.23
N MET A 67 1.04 -18.33 18.98
CA MET A 67 1.60 -19.23 20.00
C MET A 67 2.94 -18.73 20.57
N GLN A 68 3.77 -18.06 19.77
CA GLN A 68 5.07 -17.55 20.20
C GLN A 68 4.99 -16.18 20.89
N VAL A 69 3.99 -15.37 20.58
CA VAL A 69 3.81 -14.07 21.23
C VAL A 69 3.21 -14.34 22.60
N ASP A 70 4.09 -14.43 23.60
CA ASP A 70 3.72 -14.54 25.00
C ASP A 70 2.73 -13.41 25.38
N ALA A 71 1.74 -13.75 26.20
CA ALA A 71 0.75 -12.81 26.74
C ALA A 71 1.42 -11.61 27.41
N ASN A 72 2.59 -11.80 28.04
CA ASN A 72 3.37 -10.73 28.63
C ASN A 72 3.84 -9.70 27.59
N LEU A 73 4.39 -10.14 26.46
CA LEU A 73 4.83 -9.23 25.40
C LEU A 73 3.64 -8.44 24.83
N LYS A 74 2.49 -9.09 24.62
CA LYS A 74 1.27 -8.38 24.19
C LYS A 74 0.86 -7.32 25.19
N ALA A 75 0.82 -7.66 26.47
CA ALA A 75 0.44 -6.74 27.53
C ALA A 75 1.39 -5.52 27.60
N GLN A 76 2.70 -5.75 27.50
CA GLN A 76 3.70 -4.68 27.48
C GLN A 76 3.55 -3.76 26.27
N LEU A 77 3.41 -4.32 25.06
CA LEU A 77 3.19 -3.53 23.85
C LEU A 77 1.93 -2.66 23.95
N ILE A 78 0.82 -3.24 24.45
CA ILE A 78 -0.42 -2.51 24.68
C ILE A 78 -0.21 -1.39 25.71
N LEU A 79 0.52 -1.66 26.79
CA LEU A 79 0.80 -0.68 27.84
C LEU A 79 1.67 0.47 27.32
N LEU A 80 2.61 0.21 26.41
CA LEU A 80 3.46 1.24 25.79
C LEU A 80 2.71 2.11 24.79
N ALA A 81 1.81 1.55 23.97
CA ALA A 81 1.15 2.32 22.93
C ALA A 81 0.08 3.29 23.45
N LYS A 82 -0.51 3.03 24.61
CA LYS A 82 -1.56 3.90 25.18
C LYS A 82 -1.02 5.28 25.57
N PRO A 83 0.04 5.43 26.39
CA PRO A 83 0.61 6.73 26.72
C PRO A 83 1.10 7.49 25.48
N LEU A 84 1.70 6.79 24.51
CA LEU A 84 2.11 7.44 23.26
C LEU A 84 0.94 8.01 22.49
N ALA A 85 -0.17 7.28 22.38
CA ALA A 85 -1.37 7.78 21.72
C ALA A 85 -1.99 8.97 22.47
N TRP A 86 -1.90 9.02 23.81
CA TRP A 86 -2.32 10.19 24.59
C TRP A 86 -1.44 11.40 24.31
N ALA A 87 -0.12 11.22 24.33
CA ALA A 87 0.82 12.29 24.00
C ALA A 87 0.61 12.82 22.57
N ILE A 88 0.40 11.92 21.60
CA ILE A 88 0.06 12.31 20.22
C ILE A 88 -1.28 13.02 20.17
N GLY A 89 -2.30 12.56 20.89
CA GLY A 89 -3.62 13.18 20.95
C GLY A 89 -3.56 14.64 21.43
N ASP A 90 -2.81 14.89 22.49
CA ASP A 90 -2.53 16.25 23.00
C ASP A 90 -1.86 17.14 21.94
N LYS A 91 -0.86 16.61 21.23
CA LYS A 91 -0.17 17.33 20.15
C LYS A 91 -1.05 17.54 18.91
N MET A 92 -1.97 16.62 18.63
CA MET A 92 -2.95 16.79 17.55
C MET A 92 -3.96 17.89 17.87
N ILE A 93 -4.38 18.04 19.14
CA ILE A 93 -5.27 19.13 19.57
C ILE A 93 -4.57 20.49 19.43
N SER A 94 -3.30 20.58 19.81
CA SER A 94 -2.50 21.81 19.70
C SER A 94 -2.00 22.11 18.28
N GLY A 95 -2.23 21.22 17.31
CA GLY A 95 -1.79 21.40 15.92
C GLY A 95 -0.29 21.22 15.70
N ASN A 96 0.47 20.77 16.72
CA ASN A 96 1.91 20.63 16.62
C ASN A 96 2.31 19.28 15.98
N ARG A 97 2.30 19.24 14.65
CA ARG A 97 2.67 18.06 13.87
C ARG A 97 4.16 17.70 13.96
N GLN A 98 5.02 18.68 14.21
CA GLN A 98 6.46 18.45 14.29
C GLN A 98 6.83 17.61 15.51
N ASP A 99 6.24 17.92 16.68
CA ASP A 99 6.44 17.14 17.91
C ASP A 99 5.97 15.68 17.74
N ILE A 100 4.84 15.49 17.05
CA ILE A 100 4.31 14.15 16.74
C ILE A 100 5.34 13.34 15.94
N SER A 101 5.92 13.96 14.89
CA SER A 101 6.97 13.31 14.10
C SER A 101 8.21 12.99 14.93
N VAL A 102 8.59 13.83 15.89
CA VAL A 102 9.69 13.53 16.82
C VAL A 102 9.38 12.26 17.62
N TYR A 103 8.21 12.15 18.23
CA TYR A 103 7.84 10.96 19.02
C TYR A 103 7.87 9.68 18.18
N MET A 104 7.27 9.72 16.99
CA MET A 104 7.25 8.58 16.07
C MET A 104 8.67 8.17 15.65
N ASN A 105 9.50 9.15 15.26
CA ASN A 105 10.87 8.90 14.81
C ASN A 105 11.79 8.40 15.93
N GLN A 106 11.54 8.75 17.20
CA GLN A 106 12.30 8.17 18.31
C GLN A 106 11.89 6.72 18.56
N MET A 107 10.59 6.41 18.50
CA MET A 107 10.12 5.05 18.77
C MET A 107 10.55 4.04 17.70
N VAL A 108 10.64 4.41 16.41
CA VAL A 108 11.18 3.51 15.37
C VAL A 108 12.69 3.26 15.47
N LYS A 109 13.41 3.99 16.34
CA LYS A 109 14.81 3.67 16.66
C LYS A 109 14.91 2.55 17.70
N GLU A 110 13.85 2.30 18.46
CA GLU A 110 13.81 1.23 19.42
C GLU A 110 13.79 -0.12 18.71
N LYS A 111 14.41 -1.12 19.35
CA LYS A 111 14.56 -2.45 18.75
C LYS A 111 13.18 -3.01 18.37
N ASN A 112 13.11 -3.57 17.17
CA ASN A 112 11.94 -4.24 16.60
C ASN A 112 10.76 -3.32 16.21
N PHE A 113 10.82 -2.01 16.44
CA PHE A 113 9.81 -1.08 15.92
C PHE A 113 10.19 -0.69 14.50
N GLU A 114 9.38 -1.09 13.51
CA GLU A 114 9.72 -0.90 12.09
C GLU A 114 9.13 0.41 11.56
N GLU A 115 7.86 0.65 11.85
CA GLU A 115 7.12 1.77 11.28
C GLU A 115 6.02 2.23 12.22
N ILE A 116 5.75 3.54 12.22
CA ILE A 116 4.64 4.14 12.94
C ILE A 116 3.90 5.08 12.00
N SER A 117 2.57 4.96 11.99
CA SER A 117 1.69 5.81 11.21
C SER A 117 0.51 6.31 12.03
N ILE A 118 0.02 7.49 11.68
CA ILE A 118 -1.21 8.08 12.20
C ILE A 118 -2.21 8.07 11.06
N VAL A 119 -3.32 7.39 11.29
CA VAL A 119 -4.41 7.25 10.33
C VAL A 119 -5.58 8.12 10.78
N ASP A 120 -6.14 8.90 9.86
CA ASP A 120 -7.31 9.71 10.13
C ASP A 120 -8.61 8.88 10.14
N GLN A 121 -9.74 9.53 10.43
CA GLN A 121 -11.06 8.88 10.42
C GLN A 121 -11.54 8.45 9.02
N ARG A 122 -10.87 8.91 7.96
CA ARG A 122 -11.15 8.54 6.56
C ARG A 122 -10.28 7.37 6.11
N ASN A 123 -9.56 6.73 7.03
CA ASN A 123 -8.61 5.65 6.79
C ASN A 123 -7.41 6.08 5.89
N MET A 124 -7.08 7.36 5.89
CA MET A 124 -5.92 7.92 5.19
C MET A 124 -4.75 8.09 6.15
N ILE A 125 -3.54 7.75 5.69
CA ILE A 125 -2.33 7.92 6.48
C ILE A 125 -1.95 9.40 6.50
N LEU A 126 -2.15 10.07 7.64
CA LEU A 126 -1.89 11.50 7.81
C LEU A 126 -0.40 11.78 8.04
N LEU A 127 0.27 10.91 8.80
CA LEU A 127 1.70 10.96 9.11
C LEU A 127 2.23 9.53 9.13
N SER A 128 3.45 9.31 8.64
CA SER A 128 4.18 8.04 8.81
C SER A 128 5.68 8.30 8.92
N THR A 129 6.39 7.41 9.62
CA THR A 129 7.85 7.32 9.60
C THR A 129 8.38 6.85 8.25
N ASP A 130 7.62 6.05 7.49
CA ASP A 130 7.87 5.86 6.06
C ASP A 130 7.11 6.92 5.25
N LYS A 131 7.86 7.88 4.72
CA LYS A 131 7.31 8.97 3.89
C LYS A 131 6.58 8.48 2.64
N LYS A 132 6.83 7.26 2.19
CA LYS A 132 6.13 6.66 1.03
C LYS A 132 4.67 6.33 1.33
N GLU A 133 4.30 6.20 2.60
CA GLU A 133 2.93 5.86 3.00
C GLU A 133 2.04 7.08 3.20
N ALA A 134 2.62 8.21 3.62
CA ALA A 134 1.88 9.43 3.92
C ALA A 134 1.00 9.88 2.73
N GLY A 135 -0.25 10.22 3.02
CA GLY A 135 -1.24 10.65 2.03
C GLY A 135 -1.94 9.51 1.28
N LYS A 136 -1.60 8.24 1.54
CA LYS A 136 -2.25 7.08 0.91
C LYS A 136 -3.30 6.43 1.81
N PRO A 137 -4.25 5.67 1.24
CA PRO A 137 -5.16 4.85 2.03
C PRO A 137 -4.39 3.78 2.82
N TYR A 138 -4.75 3.58 4.09
CA TYR A 138 -4.14 2.57 4.96
C TYR A 138 -4.24 1.15 4.39
N SER A 139 -5.33 0.86 3.66
CA SER A 139 -5.56 -0.41 2.96
C SER A 139 -4.53 -0.75 1.90
N THR A 140 -3.69 0.21 1.49
CA THR A 140 -2.60 -0.02 0.52
C THR A 140 -1.49 -0.88 1.11
N PHE A 141 -1.26 -0.79 2.42
CA PHE A 141 -0.13 -1.40 3.12
C PHE A 141 -0.58 -2.41 4.18
N TYR A 142 -1.72 -2.15 4.82
CA TYR A 142 -2.24 -2.89 5.97
C TYR A 142 -3.70 -3.27 5.77
N ASP A 143 -4.24 -4.15 6.62
CA ASP A 143 -5.66 -4.50 6.59
C ASP A 143 -6.49 -3.40 7.26
N SER A 144 -7.40 -2.78 6.51
CA SER A 144 -8.28 -1.71 7.01
C SER A 144 -9.14 -2.13 8.21
N THR A 145 -9.40 -3.43 8.41
CA THR A 145 -10.15 -3.93 9.56
C THR A 145 -9.43 -3.65 10.89
N PHE A 146 -8.10 -3.44 10.86
CA PHE A 146 -7.31 -3.15 12.06
C PHE A 146 -7.72 -1.83 12.72
N LEU A 147 -8.26 -0.89 11.95
CA LEU A 147 -8.65 0.45 12.41
C LEU A 147 -10.02 0.48 13.11
N ARG A 148 -10.82 -0.60 13.02
CA ARG A 148 -12.22 -0.61 13.47
C ARG A 148 -12.39 -0.65 14.98
N SER A 149 -11.34 -0.94 15.75
CA SER A 149 -11.46 -1.09 17.20
C SER A 149 -11.39 0.26 17.94
N ASP A 150 -12.19 0.40 18.99
CA ASP A 150 -12.13 1.51 19.95
C ASP A 150 -11.22 1.20 21.15
N SER A 151 -10.46 0.11 21.05
CA SER A 151 -9.48 -0.31 22.04
C SER A 151 -8.13 -0.56 21.37
N THR A 152 -7.05 -0.53 22.15
CA THR A 152 -5.75 -0.99 21.68
C THR A 152 -5.79 -2.48 21.32
N ARG A 153 -5.40 -2.84 20.10
CA ARG A 153 -5.41 -4.22 19.59
C ARG A 153 -4.11 -4.54 18.87
N ILE A 154 -3.70 -5.81 18.95
CA ILE A 154 -2.57 -6.36 18.19
C ILE A 154 -3.12 -7.32 17.14
N TYR A 155 -2.68 -7.15 15.91
CA TYR A 155 -2.98 -8.02 14.78
C TYR A 155 -1.70 -8.61 14.24
N SER A 156 -1.76 -9.86 13.76
CA SER A 156 -0.65 -10.40 12.98
C SER A 156 -0.74 -9.88 11.54
N GLN A 157 0.39 -9.47 10.97
CA GLN A 157 0.54 -9.22 9.54
C GLN A 157 1.25 -10.41 8.89
N ARG A 158 1.60 -10.29 7.60
CA ARG A 158 2.41 -11.27 6.88
C ARG A 158 3.78 -11.42 7.56
N GLY A 159 4.39 -12.59 7.45
CA GLY A 159 5.71 -12.82 8.05
C GLY A 159 5.65 -12.78 9.57
N ARG A 160 6.72 -12.30 10.20
CA ARG A 160 6.88 -12.13 11.67
C ARG A 160 6.44 -10.75 12.17
N SER A 161 5.69 -9.98 11.38
CA SER A 161 5.29 -8.62 11.77
C SER A 161 3.95 -8.61 12.49
N LEU A 162 3.87 -7.78 13.53
CA LEU A 162 2.66 -7.46 14.28
C LEU A 162 2.28 -6.01 14.01
N VAL A 163 0.99 -5.73 13.94
CA VAL A 163 0.45 -4.38 13.85
C VAL A 163 -0.32 -4.10 15.13
N LEU A 164 0.13 -3.11 15.88
CA LEU A 164 -0.52 -2.61 17.07
C LEU A 164 -1.28 -1.33 16.70
N THR A 165 -2.59 -1.33 16.89
CA THR A 165 -3.42 -0.14 16.66
C THR A 165 -3.98 0.37 17.97
N THR A 166 -3.87 1.68 18.22
CA THR A 166 -4.48 2.36 19.36
C THR A 166 -5.31 3.55 18.86
N PRO A 167 -6.57 3.72 19.32
CA PRO A 167 -7.33 4.92 19.00
C PRO A 167 -6.67 6.16 19.62
N ILE A 168 -6.51 7.22 18.83
CA ILE A 168 -6.06 8.51 19.34
C ILE A 168 -7.31 9.31 19.71
N LEU A 169 -7.44 9.62 20.99
CA LEU A 169 -8.58 10.36 21.52
C LEU A 169 -8.18 11.84 21.71
N GLY A 170 -9.07 12.73 21.30
CA GLY A 170 -9.07 14.13 21.71
C GLY A 170 -10.05 14.36 22.86
N LEU A 171 -10.32 15.63 23.18
CA LEU A 171 -11.16 16.00 24.32
C LEU A 171 -12.53 15.29 24.34
N ASN A 172 -13.26 15.32 23.21
CA ASN A 172 -14.61 14.77 23.11
C ASN A 172 -14.83 13.84 21.91
N LYS A 173 -13.77 13.54 21.16
CA LYS A 173 -13.86 12.75 19.92
C LYS A 173 -12.58 12.00 19.62
N ARG A 174 -12.70 10.88 18.92
CA ARG A 174 -11.55 10.19 18.31
C ARG A 174 -10.95 11.08 17.22
N LEU A 175 -9.64 11.30 17.24
CA LEU A 175 -8.94 12.10 16.23
C LEU A 175 -8.35 11.22 15.11
N GLY A 176 -8.10 9.95 15.40
CA GLY A 176 -7.54 9.00 14.45
C GLY A 176 -7.14 7.69 15.13
N THR A 177 -6.16 7.01 14.53
CA THR A 177 -5.57 5.77 15.04
C THR A 177 -4.06 5.82 14.88
N LEU A 178 -3.36 5.51 15.96
CA LEU A 178 -1.95 5.20 15.95
C LEU A 178 -1.80 3.75 15.50
N SER A 179 -1.02 3.50 14.45
CA SER A 179 -0.65 2.18 13.96
C SER A 179 0.85 2.01 14.09
N ILE A 180 1.30 0.90 14.67
CA ILE A 180 2.70 0.60 14.92
C ILE A 180 3.01 -0.79 14.34
N SER A 181 3.93 -0.87 13.39
CA SER A 181 4.50 -2.14 12.92
C SER A 181 5.64 -2.56 13.85
N TYR A 182 5.57 -3.81 14.33
CA TYR A 182 6.54 -4.41 15.22
C TYR A 182 7.04 -5.74 14.64
N HIS A 183 8.35 -5.85 14.45
CA HIS A 183 9.00 -7.07 14.02
C HIS A 183 9.18 -8.04 15.19
N MET A 184 8.55 -9.20 15.15
CA MET A 184 8.77 -10.18 16.20
C MET A 184 10.19 -10.76 16.11
N PRO A 185 11.04 -10.59 17.14
CA PRO A 185 12.41 -11.13 17.12
C PRO A 185 12.36 -12.65 16.98
N ALA A 186 13.30 -13.22 16.22
CA ALA A 186 13.49 -14.67 16.18
C ALA A 186 13.80 -15.17 17.59
N ASN A 187 13.10 -16.21 18.05
CA ASN A 187 13.44 -16.85 19.32
C ASN A 187 14.80 -17.53 19.14
N PRO A 188 15.87 -17.13 19.88
CA PRO A 188 17.21 -17.70 19.69
C PRO A 188 17.36 -19.14 20.22
N LEU A 189 16.27 -19.76 20.69
CA LEU A 189 16.27 -21.10 21.31
C LEU A 189 15.67 -22.20 20.41
N ASN A 190 15.65 -22.03 19.08
CA ASN A 190 15.38 -23.12 18.13
C ASN A 190 16.50 -23.21 17.10
#